data_AF-A0A7W7AL25-F1
#
_entry.id   AF-A0A7W7AL25-F1
#
_cell.length_a   1.000
_cell.length_b   1.000
_cell.length_c   1.000
_cell.angle_alpha   90.00
_cell.angle_beta   90.00
_cell.angle_gamma   90.00
#
_symmetry.space_group_name_H-M   'P 1'
#
loop_
_entity.id
_entity.type
_entity.pdbx_description
1 polymer ?
#
loop_
_entity_poly.entity_id
_entity_poly.type
_entity_poly.pdbx_seq_one_letter_code
_entity_poly.pdbx_strand_id
1 'polypeptide(L)' 'MAGRADRVGAGEGDRVVYLGIGQRRGKHGDLSSPSKGFCTVRFDDGVPLLCPLKDCHPIPRRPRPDF' A
#
# COMPACT_ATOMS: atom_id res chain seq x y z
N MET A 1 15.43 7.76 -20.40
CA MET A 1 14.73 8.68 -19.46
C MET A 1 13.29 8.21 -19.38
N ALA A 2 12.99 7.27 -18.47
CA ALA A 2 11.69 6.60 -18.38
C ALA A 2 10.78 7.30 -17.36
N GLY A 3 9.50 7.40 -17.72
CA GLY A 3 8.50 8.25 -17.09
C GLY A 3 8.14 7.90 -15.66
N ARG A 4 7.65 8.94 -14.98
CA ARG A 4 7.37 9.11 -13.55
C ARG A 4 6.08 8.39 -13.14
N ALA A 5 6.06 7.06 -13.18
CA ALA A 5 4.92 6.23 -12.79
C ALA A 5 5.18 5.24 -11.64
N ASP A 6 6.39 5.22 -11.06
CA ASP A 6 6.92 4.05 -10.33
C ASP A 6 7.51 4.38 -8.94
N ARG A 7 6.82 5.13 -8.08
CA ARG A 7 7.38 5.52 -6.75
C ARG A 7 6.48 5.30 -5.54
N VAL A 8 5.44 4.50 -5.68
CA VAL A 8 4.93 3.79 -4.50
C VAL A 8 5.75 2.52 -4.47
N GLY A 9 6.92 2.54 -3.81
CA GLY A 9 7.80 1.37 -3.65
C GLY A 9 7.18 0.32 -2.72
N ALA A 10 5.92 -0.04 -2.97
CA ALA A 10 5.13 -1.01 -2.22
C ALA A 10 4.86 -2.20 -3.13
N GLY A 11 5.38 -3.35 -2.76
CA GLY A 11 5.08 -4.64 -3.35
C GLY A 11 3.90 -5.34 -2.69
N GLU A 12 3.55 -6.50 -3.21
CA GLU A 12 2.59 -7.39 -2.55
C GLU A 12 3.10 -7.79 -1.16
N GLY A 13 2.20 -7.75 -0.16
CA GLY A 13 2.50 -8.05 1.23
C GLY A 13 3.20 -6.92 1.99
N ASP A 14 3.40 -5.75 1.39
CA ASP A 14 3.89 -4.58 2.11
C ASP A 14 2.80 -3.92 2.95
N ARG A 15 3.22 -3.42 4.11
CA ARG A 15 2.36 -2.66 5.02
C ARG A 15 2.18 -1.26 4.45
N VAL A 16 0.94 -0.78 4.42
CA VAL A 16 0.61 0.55 3.89
C VAL A 16 -0.37 1.28 4.80
N VAL A 17 -0.37 2.61 4.71
CA VAL A 17 -1.45 3.47 5.20
C VAL A 17 -2.33 3.86 4.01
N TYR A 18 -3.64 3.67 4.11
CA TYR A 18 -4.58 4.16 3.10
C TYR A 18 -4.88 5.65 3.30
N LEU A 19 -4.55 6.49 2.32
CA LEU A 19 -4.72 7.94 2.34
C LEU A 19 -5.82 8.44 1.39
N GLY A 20 -6.55 7.53 0.74
CA GLY A 20 -7.66 7.86 -0.13
C GLY A 20 -8.87 8.44 0.62
N ILE A 21 -9.95 8.69 -0.11
CA ILE A 21 -11.15 9.32 0.44
C ILE A 21 -12.01 8.28 1.20
N GLY A 22 -12.70 8.72 2.24
CA GLY A 22 -13.70 7.94 2.96
C GLY A 22 -13.27 7.50 4.36
N GLN A 23 -14.11 6.66 4.98
CA GLN A 23 -14.00 6.25 6.38
C GLN A 23 -12.76 5.40 6.72
N ARG A 24 -12.05 4.92 5.70
CA ARG A 24 -10.84 4.11 5.87
C ARG A 24 -9.55 4.93 5.82
N ARG A 25 -9.64 6.24 5.55
CA ARG A 25 -8.47 7.12 5.51
C ARG A 25 -7.70 7.05 6.84
N GLY A 26 -6.39 6.86 6.76
CA GLY A 26 -5.49 6.70 7.90
C GLY A 26 -5.42 5.27 8.45
N LYS A 27 -6.21 4.32 7.94
CA LYS A 27 -6.12 2.91 8.38
C LYS A 27 -4.92 2.21 7.77
N HIS A 28 -4.36 1.29 8.56
CA HIS A 28 -3.29 0.39 8.16
C HIS A 28 -3.84 -0.87 7.51
N GLY A 29 -3.08 -1.42 6.57
CA GLY A 29 -3.37 -2.71 5.99
C GLY A 29 -2.19 -3.25 5.20
N ASP A 30 -2.40 -4.41 4.60
CA ASP A 30 -1.43 -5.07 3.76
C ASP A 30 -1.88 -4.98 2.30
N LEU A 31 -0.93 -4.67 1.43
CA LEU A 31 -1.18 -4.52 0.01
C LEU A 31 -1.24 -5.89 -0.67
N SER A 32 -2.26 -6.11 -1.50
CA SER A 32 -2.49 -7.35 -2.25
C SER A 32 -2.73 -7.03 -3.72
N SER A 33 -2.12 -7.83 -4.60
CA SER A 33 -2.36 -7.82 -6.05
C SER A 33 -2.20 -6.43 -6.71
N PRO A 34 -1.06 -5.73 -6.51
CA PRO A 34 -0.80 -4.48 -7.23
C PRO A 34 -0.78 -4.72 -8.74
N SER A 35 -1.65 -4.03 -9.48
CA SER A 35 -1.71 -4.15 -10.94
C SER A 35 -2.21 -2.85 -11.58
N LYS A 36 -1.52 -2.39 -12.63
CA LYS A 36 -1.92 -1.25 -13.48
C LYS A 36 -2.40 0.00 -12.70
N GLY A 37 -1.74 0.34 -11.60
CA GLY A 37 -2.04 1.52 -10.79
C GLY A 37 -3.18 1.36 -9.77
N PHE A 38 -3.69 0.14 -9.59
CA PHE A 38 -4.65 -0.23 -8.55
C PHE A 38 -4.08 -1.32 -7.65
N CYS A 39 -4.62 -1.45 -6.46
CA CYS A 39 -4.31 -2.52 -5.52
C CYS A 39 -5.51 -2.82 -4.62
N THR A 40 -5.47 -3.98 -3.96
CA THR A 40 -6.37 -4.29 -2.86
C THR A 40 -5.64 -4.06 -1.55
N VAL A 41 -6.19 -3.28 -0.63
CA VAL A 41 -5.69 -3.16 0.75
C VAL A 41 -6.54 -4.04 1.64
N ARG A 42 -5.92 -5.00 2.32
CA ARG A 42 -6.54 -5.80 3.37
C ARG A 42 -6.30 -5.10 4.71
N PHE A 43 -7.35 -4.53 5.30
CA PHE A 43 -7.26 -3.85 6.58
C PHE A 43 -7.28 -4.85 7.75
N ASP A 44 -6.81 -4.41 8.92
CA ASP A 44 -6.80 -5.21 10.14
C ASP A 44 -8.21 -5.67 10.59
N ASP A 45 -9.27 -4.97 10.17
CA ASP A 45 -10.66 -5.37 10.40
C ASP A 45 -11.15 -6.49 9.44
N GLY A 46 -10.25 -7.04 8.61
CA GLY A 46 -10.51 -8.14 7.70
C GLY A 46 -11.24 -7.76 6.41
N VAL A 47 -11.73 -6.52 6.29
CA VAL A 47 -12.48 -6.08 5.12
C VAL A 47 -11.50 -5.54 4.06
N PRO A 48 -11.48 -6.08 2.83
CA PRO A 48 -10.63 -5.56 1.77
C PRO A 48 -11.22 -4.32 1.09
N LEU A 49 -10.37 -3.50 0.49
CA LEU A 49 -10.76 -2.39 -0.38
C LEU A 49 -9.92 -2.37 -1.65
N LEU A 50 -10.57 -2.32 -2.81
CA LEU A 50 -9.93 -1.99 -4.08
C LEU A 50 -9.78 -0.48 -4.19
N CYS A 51 -8.55 0.00 -4.37
CA CYS A 51 -8.26 1.43 -4.49
C CYS A 51 -7.10 1.73 -5.45
N PRO A 52 -6.95 2.99 -5.88
CA PRO A 52 -5.76 3.42 -6.60
C PRO A 52 -4.49 3.23 -5.76
N LEU A 53 -3.42 2.74 -6.38
CA LEU A 53 -2.13 2.55 -5.73
C LEU A 53 -1.55 3.86 -5.19
N LYS A 54 -1.82 4.98 -5.85
CA LYS A 54 -1.40 6.34 -5.42
C LYS A 54 -2.00 6.76 -4.07
N ASP A 55 -3.09 6.12 -3.65
CA ASP A 55 -3.75 6.39 -2.38
C ASP A 55 -3.14 5.55 -1.25
N CYS A 56 -2.16 4.69 -1.54
CA CYS A 56 -1.45 3.87 -0.56
C CYS A 56 -0.07 4.45 -0.28
N HIS A 57 0.21 4.72 1.00
CA HIS A 57 1.54 5.16 1.45
C HIS A 57 2.30 3.98 2.06
N PRO A 58 3.46 3.56 1.51
CA PRO A 58 4.23 2.45 2.03
C PRO A 58 4.79 2.75 3.42
N ILE A 59 4.73 1.76 4.31
CA ILE A 59 5.44 1.76 5.58
C ILE A 59 6.68 0.88 5.41
N PRO A 60 7.90 1.46 5.39
CA PRO A 60 9.12 0.69 5.27
C PRO A 60 9.25 -0.32 6.41
N ARG A 61 9.56 -1.57 6.06
CA ARG A 61 9.95 -2.57 7.06
C ARG A 61 11.26 -2.12 7.72
N ARG A 62 11.35 -2.31 9.04
CA ARG A 62 12.63 -2.15 9.74
C ARG A 62 13.66 -3.07 9.07
N PRO A 63 14.87 -2.57 8.73
CA PRO A 63 15.94 -3.45 8.26
C PRO A 63 16.13 -4.61 9.23
N ARG A 64 16.50 -5.79 8.71
CA ARG A 64 16.88 -6.90 9.59
C ARG A 64 18.05 -6.42 10.47
N PRO A 65 18.06 -6.76 11.76
CA PRO A 65 19.21 -6.48 12.56
C PRO A 65 20.44 -7.25 12.04
N ASP A 66 21.61 -6.65 12.21
CA ASP A 66 22.90 -7.05 11.67
C ASP A 66 23.78 -7.82 12.67
N PHE A 67 23.21 -8.32 13.76
CA PHE A 67 23.92 -9.08 14.80
C PHE A 67 24.16 -10.55 14.44
#